data_AF-A0A959TEY6-F1
#
_entry.id   AF-A0A959TEY6-F1
#
_cell.length_a   1.000
_cell.length_b   1.000
_cell.length_c   1.000
_cell.angle_alpha   90.00
_cell.angle_beta   90.00
_cell.angle_gamma   90.00
#
_symmetry.space_group_name_H-M   'P 1'
#
loop_
_entity.id
_entity.type
_entity.pdbx_description
1 polymer ?
#
loop_
_entity_poly.entity_id
_entity_poly.type
_entity_poly.pdbx_seq_one_letter_code
_entity_poly.pdbx_strand_id
1 'polypeptide(L)' 'VNTGFGSLCDTSIPPAKLAQLQKNLVMSHACGSGDPVPDEVVRMML' A
#
# COMPACT_ATOMS: atom_id res chain seq x y z
N VAL A 1 13.59 -3.33 -2.20
CA VAL A 1 12.73 -2.88 -3.31
C VAL A 1 12.79 -1.36 -3.35
N ASN A 2 13.26 -0.78 -4.46
CA ASN A 2 13.44 0.66 -4.62
C ASN A 2 12.82 1.17 -5.92
N THR A 3 11.73 0.56 -6.37
CA THR A 3 11.00 0.97 -7.56
C THR A 3 9.54 1.30 -7.25
N GLY A 4 8.82 1.87 -8.21
CA GLY A 4 7.37 2.09 -8.11
C GLY A 4 6.55 0.79 -8.11
N PHE A 5 5.23 0.93 -7.98
CA PHE A 5 4.28 -0.20 -7.98
C PHE A 5 3.40 -0.18 -9.22
N GLY A 6 2.87 -1.35 -9.61
CA GLY A 6 1.99 -1.48 -10.78
C GLY A 6 2.71 -1.08 -12.08
N SER A 7 2.09 -0.20 -12.86
CA SER A 7 2.65 0.30 -14.13
C SER A 7 3.95 1.09 -13.98
N LEU A 8 4.33 1.47 -12.75
CA LEU A 8 5.56 2.22 -12.45
C LEU A 8 6.69 1.31 -11.93
N CYS A 9 6.60 -0.01 -12.09
CA CYS A 9 7.58 -0.97 -11.57
C CYS A 9 9.01 -0.77 -12.11
N ASP A 10 9.16 -0.19 -13.29
CA ASP A 10 10.46 0.13 -13.91
C ASP A 10 11.04 1.49 -13.47
N THR A 11 10.30 2.25 -12.66
CA THR A 11 10.75 3.57 -12.18
C THR A 11 11.54 3.43 -10.89
N SER A 12 12.83 3.77 -10.92
CA SER A 12 13.70 3.76 -9.74
C SER A 12 13.43 4.93 -8.79
N ILE A 13 13.44 4.65 -7.48
CA ILE A 13 13.17 5.58 -6.38
C ILE A 13 14.43 5.69 -5.50
N PRO A 14 14.90 6.91 -5.21
CA PRO A 14 16.03 7.13 -4.31
C PRO A 14 15.80 6.55 -2.90
N PRO A 15 16.82 6.00 -2.23
CA PRO A 15 16.69 5.40 -0.90
C PRO A 15 16.06 6.33 0.15
N ALA A 16 16.39 7.61 0.12
CA ALA A 16 15.86 8.62 1.03
C ALA A 16 14.33 8.82 0.92
N LYS A 17 13.72 8.41 -0.21
CA LYS A 17 12.28 8.52 -0.45
C LYS A 17 11.52 7.23 -0.15
N LEU A 18 12.18 6.13 0.23
CA LEU A 18 11.52 4.84 0.42
C LEU A 18 10.45 4.88 1.52
N ALA A 19 10.72 5.56 2.64
CA ALA A 19 9.72 5.71 3.71
C ALA A 19 8.45 6.42 3.20
N GLN A 20 8.61 7.49 2.41
CA GLN A 20 7.49 8.21 1.81
C GLN A 20 6.77 7.37 0.75
N LEU A 21 7.51 6.60 -0.06
CA LEU A 21 6.95 5.68 -1.05
C LEU A 21 6.02 4.65 -0.38
N GLN A 22 6.46 4.02 0.71
CA GLN A 22 5.66 3.04 1.45
C GLN A 22 4.42 3.69 2.09
N LYS A 23 4.56 4.89 2.65
CA LYS A 23 3.41 5.65 3.15
C LYS A 23 2.39 5.91 2.04
N ASN A 24 2.85 6.36 0.87
CA ASN A 24 1.98 6.65 -0.26
C ASN A 24 1.27 5.40 -0.77
N LEU A 25 1.94 4.24 -0.75
CA LEU A 25 1.33 2.97 -1.15
C LEU A 25 0.10 2.63 -0.32
N VAL A 26 0.22 2.71 1.01
CA VAL A 26 -0.91 2.44 1.92
C VAL A 26 -2.04 3.45 1.66
N MET A 27 -1.71 4.74 1.55
CA MET A 27 -2.71 5.79 1.31
C MET A 27 -3.44 5.65 -0.03
N SER A 28 -2.77 5.16 -1.08
CA SER A 28 -3.41 4.98 -2.39
C SER A 28 -4.31 3.75 -2.46
N HIS A 29 -4.13 2.77 -1.58
CA HIS A 29 -4.89 1.50 -1.58
C HIS A 29 -5.89 1.39 -0.43
N ALA A 30 -5.81 2.27 0.57
CA ALA A 30 -6.82 2.42 1.62
C ALA A 30 -8.09 3.14 1.11
N CYS A 31 -8.59 2.73 -0.07
CA CYS A 31 -9.76 3.29 -0.75
C CYS A 31 -10.99 2.38 -0.70
N GLY A 32 -11.00 1.39 0.21
CA GLY A 32 -12.15 0.52 0.43
C GLY A 32 -13.42 1.32 0.76
N SER A 33 -14.56 0.85 0.26
CA SER A 33 -15.86 1.50 0.40
C SER A 33 -16.93 0.49 0.83
N GLY A 34 -18.02 0.99 1.42
CA GLY A 34 -19.08 0.17 2.01
C GLY A 34 -18.92 0.00 3.52
N ASP A 35 -19.63 -0.99 4.07
CA ASP A 35 -19.61 -1.26 5.51
C ASP A 35 -18.30 -1.94 5.96
N PRO A 36 -17.89 -1.75 7.22
CA PRO A 36 -16.74 -2.45 7.78
C PRO A 36 -16.90 -3.97 7.71
N VAL A 37 -15.80 -4.66 7.37
CA VAL A 37 -15.73 -6.12 7.40
C VAL A 37 -15.82 -6.60 8.87
N PRO A 38 -16.58 -7.68 9.18
CA PRO A 38 -16.68 -8.20 10.54
C PRO A 38 -15.34 -8.56 11.17
N ASP A 39 -15.19 -8.28 12.48
CA ASP A 39 -13.95 -8.48 13.23
C ASP A 39 -13.40 -9.92 13.15
N GLU A 40 -14.27 -10.92 13.10
CA GLU A 40 -13.88 -12.31 12.93
C GLU A 40 -13.18 -12.58 11.59
N VAL A 41 -13.63 -11.93 10.51
CA VAL A 41 -13.01 -12.03 9.19
C VAL A 41 -11.70 -11.26 9.17
N VAL A 42 -11.66 -10.06 9.76
CA VAL A 42 -10.42 -9.27 9.89
C VAL A 42 -9.36 -10.06 10.66
N ARG A 43 -9.73 -10.73 11.76
CA ARG A 43 -8.81 -11.59 12.54
C ARG A 43 -8.27 -12.78 11.76
N MET A 44 -8.98 -13.29 10.75
CA MET A 44 -8.48 -14.34 9.87
C MET A 44 -7.51 -13.82 8.80
N MET A 45 -7.57 -12.53 8.45
CA MET A 45 -6.70 -11.91 7.45
C MET A 45 -5.33 -11.48 7.98
N LEU A 46 -5.22 -11.24 9.28
CA LEU A 46 -4.00 -10.81 9.98
C LEU A 46 -3.12 -11.99 10.39
#